data_AF-A0A6M2D5L0-F1
#
_entry.id   AF-A0A6M2D5L0-F1
#
_cell.length_a   1.000
_cell.length_b   1.000
_cell.length_c   1.000
_cell.angle_alpha   90.00
_cell.angle_beta   90.00
_cell.angle_gamma   90.00
#
_symmetry.space_group_name_H-M   'P 1'
#
loop_
_entity.id
_entity.type
_entity.pdbx_description
1 polymer ?
#
loop_
_entity_poly.entity_id
_entity_poly.type
_entity_poly.pdbx_seq_one_letter_code
_entity_poly.pdbx_strand_id
1 'polypeptide(L)'
;VRGGKTISTDVISMTVKGPGLQRMVLVDLPGIISTATTEMAEGTKDAIREMTNLYMSNPNAIILCIQDGSVDAERSIVTDLVSQVDPNGRRTIFVLTKVDLAEQNMANPTRIRKILDGKLFPMKALGYFAVVTGKGSAEDSITAIKAYEEAFFRNSKLCRDGILNMSQCTTQSLSFAVSDCFWKMVRESVEQQADAFKAQRFNLETEWKNSFPRMRELDRDELFERSRGELLDEVVNLSQLSPKHWEEVLSRNLWDCMCGYVVDSIFLPAAQTGNAGNFNTAVDIRLKLWAEQLLPSQSVDVGWETLRDEFNALLQKRKTAKDHDTLFDRLKEAVVKEVLDRHVWEDKAVDMLRMIQLNALEDRVVHDKHQWDQAVRFLETTLQQRLQTAEARVKDMVGPGIKEQWLYWASPTEEQRQRAVVKAELERLLNHEFLQKHGPALTQEELTTVRKNVQAHDVDVDYKFIRDTWEPLYRLHFLRRSLAKANECRKGYYLYHQGLDSDLECHDVVLFWRVQRMMHTTANVLRQQVMNREARRLEKGVKEVLDDFSQDREKKVELLTGRRVELAEELKKVRHIQEKLEEFVSALNAEK
;
A
#
# COMPACT_ATOMS: atom_id res chain seq x y z
N VAL A 1 -32.90 -29.99 0.34
CA VAL A 1 -32.75 -28.74 -0.44
C VAL A 1 -33.60 -27.66 0.23
N ARG A 2 -33.02 -26.51 0.64
CA ARG A 2 -33.81 -25.38 1.18
C ARG A 2 -34.42 -24.60 0.00
N GLY A 3 -35.67 -24.16 0.10
CA GLY A 3 -36.30 -23.22 -0.85
C GLY A 3 -37.12 -23.83 -1.99
N GLY A 4 -37.71 -25.03 -1.83
CA GLY A 4 -38.69 -25.56 -2.80
C GLY A 4 -38.09 -26.11 -4.11
N LYS A 5 -36.76 -26.21 -4.24
CA LYS A 5 -36.09 -26.86 -5.38
C LYS A 5 -35.88 -28.35 -5.09
N THR A 6 -36.09 -29.20 -6.10
CA THR A 6 -35.90 -30.67 -5.98
C THR A 6 -34.47 -31.12 -6.34
N ILE A 7 -33.63 -30.26 -6.95
CA ILE A 7 -32.28 -30.60 -7.48
C ILE A 7 -31.23 -29.59 -6.97
N SER A 8 -30.02 -30.07 -6.65
CA SER A 8 -28.83 -29.25 -6.34
C SER A 8 -27.74 -29.49 -7.38
N THR A 9 -26.94 -28.48 -7.69
CA THR A 9 -25.73 -28.56 -8.53
C THR A 9 -24.49 -29.03 -7.75
N ASP A 10 -24.61 -29.23 -6.44
CA ASP A 10 -23.51 -29.72 -5.61
C ASP A 10 -23.15 -31.17 -5.98
N VAL A 11 -21.86 -31.42 -6.22
CA VAL A 11 -21.37 -32.74 -6.63
C VAL A 11 -21.01 -33.58 -5.42
N ILE A 12 -21.52 -34.82 -5.36
CA ILE A 12 -21.10 -35.82 -4.39
C ILE A 12 -19.90 -36.57 -4.99
N SER A 13 -18.71 -36.37 -4.42
CA SER A 13 -17.48 -37.03 -4.85
C SER A 13 -17.21 -38.28 -4.03
N MET A 14 -17.04 -39.43 -4.68
CA MET A 14 -16.68 -40.71 -4.06
C MET A 14 -15.49 -41.33 -4.80
N THR A 15 -14.51 -41.84 -4.04
CA THR A 15 -13.33 -42.52 -4.58
C THR A 15 -13.32 -43.98 -4.14
N VAL A 16 -13.36 -44.90 -5.10
CA VAL A 16 -13.31 -46.35 -4.85
C VAL A 16 -11.99 -46.91 -5.40
N LYS A 17 -11.33 -47.79 -4.63
CA LYS A 17 -10.07 -48.43 -5.01
C LYS A 17 -10.16 -49.94 -4.76
N GLY A 18 -9.66 -50.73 -5.70
CA GLY A 18 -9.68 -52.19 -5.58
C GLY A 18 -8.97 -52.90 -6.73
N PRO A 19 -8.53 -54.15 -6.53
CA PRO A 19 -7.90 -54.95 -7.58
C PRO A 19 -8.90 -55.25 -8.71
N GLY A 20 -8.43 -55.17 -9.96
CA GLY A 20 -9.25 -55.45 -11.14
C GLY A 20 -10.27 -54.37 -11.50
N LEU A 21 -10.30 -53.23 -10.80
CA LEU A 21 -11.08 -52.06 -11.21
C LEU A 21 -10.30 -51.25 -12.26
N GLN A 22 -10.97 -50.95 -13.37
CA GLN A 22 -10.45 -50.05 -14.40
C GLN A 22 -10.41 -48.62 -13.86
N ARG A 23 -9.31 -47.90 -14.12
CA ARG A 23 -9.15 -46.50 -13.68
C ARG A 23 -9.93 -45.58 -14.61
N MET A 24 -11.08 -45.10 -14.14
CA MET A 24 -11.92 -44.14 -14.87
C MET A 24 -12.66 -43.22 -13.89
N VAL A 25 -13.09 -42.06 -14.38
CA VAL A 25 -13.96 -41.15 -13.65
C VAL A 25 -15.35 -41.23 -14.28
N LEU A 26 -16.36 -41.53 -13.46
CA LEU A 26 -17.75 -41.61 -13.88
C LEU A 26 -18.53 -40.49 -13.18
N VAL A 27 -19.35 -39.78 -13.94
CA VAL A 27 -20.30 -38.81 -13.42
C VAL A 27 -21.69 -39.38 -13.66
N ASP A 28 -22.38 -39.72 -12.58
CA ASP A 28 -23.77 -40.17 -12.64
C ASP A 28 -24.70 -38.95 -12.69
N LEU A 29 -25.61 -38.94 -13.65
CA LEU A 29 -26.53 -37.83 -13.90
C LEU A 29 -27.97 -38.29 -13.62
N PRO A 30 -28.84 -37.41 -13.11
CA PRO A 30 -30.24 -37.74 -12.90
C PRO A 30 -30.91 -38.18 -14.22
N GLY A 31 -31.73 -39.24 -14.15
CA GLY A 31 -32.45 -39.77 -15.30
C GLY A 31 -33.40 -38.75 -15.92
N ILE A 32 -33.42 -38.67 -17.25
CA ILE A 32 -34.28 -37.73 -17.99
C ILE A 32 -35.74 -38.18 -17.88
N ILE A 33 -36.59 -37.32 -17.35
CA ILE A 33 -38.04 -37.56 -17.22
C ILE A 33 -38.84 -36.83 -18.31
N SER A 34 -39.82 -37.52 -18.90
CA SER A 34 -40.71 -36.96 -19.93
C SER A 34 -41.92 -36.24 -19.33
N THR A 35 -42.40 -36.72 -18.17
CA THR A 35 -43.61 -36.22 -17.47
C THR A 35 -43.28 -35.91 -16.01
N ALA A 36 -43.70 -34.75 -15.52
CA ALA A 36 -43.61 -34.40 -14.10
C ALA A 36 -44.75 -35.08 -13.32
N THR A 37 -44.45 -35.65 -12.15
CA THR A 37 -45.47 -36.17 -11.23
C THR A 37 -45.96 -35.06 -10.31
N THR A 38 -47.13 -35.25 -9.70
CA THR A 38 -47.80 -34.26 -8.83
C THR A 38 -46.99 -33.88 -7.59
N GLU A 39 -45.99 -34.68 -7.21
CA GLU A 39 -45.12 -34.46 -6.05
C GLU A 39 -43.81 -33.73 -6.38
N MET A 40 -43.51 -33.50 -7.67
CA MET A 40 -42.28 -32.81 -8.09
C MET A 40 -42.49 -31.30 -8.12
N ALA A 41 -41.47 -30.53 -7.72
CA ALA A 41 -41.52 -29.08 -7.82
C ALA A 41 -41.60 -28.63 -9.29
N GLU A 42 -42.29 -27.50 -9.53
CA GLU A 42 -42.40 -26.90 -10.85
C GLU A 42 -41.01 -26.54 -11.42
N GLY A 43 -40.74 -26.88 -12.68
CA GLY A 43 -39.43 -26.67 -13.33
C GLY A 43 -38.36 -27.74 -13.06
N THR A 44 -38.64 -28.78 -12.27
CA THR A 44 -37.67 -29.87 -11.99
C THR A 44 -37.20 -30.57 -13.28
N LYS A 45 -38.10 -30.79 -14.23
CA LYS A 45 -37.77 -31.41 -15.53
C LYS A 45 -36.73 -30.61 -16.32
N ASP A 46 -36.87 -29.29 -16.35
CA ASP A 46 -35.97 -28.42 -17.11
C ASP A 46 -34.61 -28.32 -16.42
N ALA A 47 -34.57 -28.29 -15.09
CA ALA A 47 -33.33 -28.32 -14.31
C ALA A 47 -32.52 -29.60 -14.52
N ILE A 48 -33.17 -30.78 -14.60
CA ILE A 48 -32.49 -32.04 -14.96
C ILE A 48 -31.87 -31.90 -16.35
N ARG A 49 -32.65 -31.41 -17.31
CA ARG A 49 -32.20 -31.29 -18.71
C ARG A 49 -31.05 -30.31 -18.85
N GLU A 50 -31.08 -29.17 -18.16
CA GLU A 50 -30.01 -28.17 -18.15
C GLU A 50 -28.72 -28.75 -17.55
N MET A 51 -28.81 -29.44 -16.41
CA MET A 51 -27.68 -30.12 -15.79
C MET A 51 -27.09 -31.18 -16.71
N THR A 52 -27.92 -32.04 -17.28
CA THR A 52 -27.47 -33.08 -18.22
C THR A 52 -26.79 -32.46 -19.43
N ASN A 53 -27.34 -31.39 -20.00
CA ASN A 53 -26.74 -30.67 -21.11
C ASN A 53 -25.39 -30.05 -20.76
N LEU A 54 -25.25 -29.45 -19.56
CA LEU A 54 -23.99 -28.85 -19.11
C LEU A 54 -22.85 -29.89 -19.11
N TYR A 55 -23.08 -31.07 -18.52
CA TYR A 55 -22.09 -32.14 -18.47
C TYR A 55 -21.85 -32.76 -19.85
N MET A 56 -22.91 -33.01 -20.62
CA MET A 56 -22.78 -33.61 -21.96
C MET A 56 -22.11 -32.66 -22.97
N SER A 57 -22.20 -31.33 -22.79
CA SER A 57 -21.60 -30.35 -23.70
C SER A 57 -20.07 -30.30 -23.64
N ASN A 58 -19.45 -30.83 -22.58
CA ASN A 58 -18.00 -30.92 -22.48
C ASN A 58 -17.44 -31.86 -23.58
N PRO A 59 -16.64 -31.37 -24.55
CA PRO A 59 -16.11 -32.20 -25.63
C PRO A 59 -15.15 -33.29 -25.16
N ASN A 60 -14.55 -33.14 -23.97
CA ASN A 60 -13.63 -34.10 -23.38
C ASN A 60 -14.34 -35.19 -22.55
N ALA A 61 -15.68 -35.16 -22.47
CA ALA A 61 -16.46 -36.17 -21.76
C ALA A 61 -16.96 -37.26 -22.72
N ILE A 62 -16.86 -38.53 -22.29
CA ILE A 62 -17.49 -39.67 -22.96
C ILE A 62 -18.94 -39.76 -22.49
N ILE A 63 -19.87 -39.82 -23.44
CA ILE A 63 -21.30 -39.98 -23.17
C ILE A 63 -21.60 -41.48 -23.14
N LEU A 64 -21.98 -42.00 -21.97
CA LEU A 64 -22.47 -43.36 -21.83
C LEU A 64 -24.01 -43.37 -21.91
N CYS A 65 -24.56 -43.74 -23.07
CA CYS A 65 -26.00 -43.77 -23.28
C CYS A 65 -26.55 -45.16 -22.94
N ILE A 66 -27.26 -45.26 -21.81
CA ILE A 66 -27.83 -46.52 -21.31
C ILE A 66 -29.30 -46.62 -21.75
N GLN A 67 -29.70 -47.76 -22.31
CA GLN A 67 -31.07 -48.07 -22.69
C GLN A 67 -31.51 -49.43 -22.15
N ASP A 68 -32.81 -49.55 -21.86
CA ASP A 68 -33.45 -50.81 -21.47
C ASP A 68 -33.85 -51.61 -22.72
N GLY A 69 -33.34 -52.82 -22.86
CA GLY A 69 -33.66 -53.72 -23.97
C GLY A 69 -35.00 -54.44 -23.84
N SER A 70 -35.59 -54.49 -22.64
CA SER A 70 -36.89 -55.12 -22.39
C SER A 70 -38.08 -54.23 -22.79
N VAL A 71 -37.83 -52.93 -23.00
CA VAL A 71 -38.82 -51.91 -23.38
C VAL A 71 -38.48 -51.34 -24.75
N ASP A 72 -39.45 -50.71 -25.43
CA ASP A 72 -39.23 -50.01 -26.69
C ASP A 72 -38.21 -48.87 -26.51
N ALA A 73 -36.97 -49.10 -26.92
CA ALA A 73 -35.91 -48.09 -26.88
C ALA A 73 -36.23 -46.84 -27.76
N GLU A 74 -37.15 -46.94 -28.72
CA GLU A 74 -37.70 -45.82 -29.52
C GLU A 74 -38.50 -44.80 -28.71
N ARG A 75 -39.00 -45.17 -27.51
CA ARG A 75 -39.72 -44.25 -26.63
C ARG A 75 -38.78 -43.35 -25.81
N SER A 76 -37.47 -43.56 -25.92
CA SER A 76 -36.46 -42.91 -25.08
C SER A 76 -35.99 -41.57 -25.66
N ILE A 77 -36.32 -40.48 -24.96
CA ILE A 77 -35.90 -39.09 -25.29
C ILE A 77 -34.37 -38.93 -25.25
N VAL A 78 -33.67 -39.81 -24.53
CA VAL A 78 -32.21 -39.73 -24.33
C VAL A 78 -31.46 -39.86 -25.66
N THR A 79 -31.92 -40.71 -26.58
CA THR A 79 -31.23 -40.94 -27.87
C THR A 79 -31.25 -39.71 -28.77
N ASP A 80 -32.34 -38.94 -28.77
CA ASP A 80 -32.46 -37.68 -29.48
C ASP A 80 -31.55 -36.60 -28.88
N LEU A 81 -31.49 -36.53 -27.54
CA LEU A 81 -30.64 -35.57 -26.84
C LEU A 81 -29.15 -35.83 -27.15
N VAL A 82 -28.73 -37.08 -27.09
CA VAL A 82 -27.36 -37.50 -27.43
C VAL A 82 -27.06 -37.18 -28.89
N SER A 83 -28.00 -37.42 -29.81
CA SER A 83 -27.81 -37.09 -31.24
C SER A 83 -27.66 -35.59 -31.49
N GLN A 84 -28.26 -34.74 -30.66
CA GLN A 84 -28.09 -33.28 -30.75
C GLN A 84 -26.72 -32.83 -30.26
N VAL A 85 -26.19 -33.47 -29.21
CA VAL A 85 -24.93 -33.09 -28.56
C VAL A 85 -23.69 -33.74 -29.20
N ASP A 86 -23.83 -34.96 -29.74
CA ASP A 86 -22.80 -35.68 -30.50
C ASP A 86 -23.38 -36.30 -31.79
N PRO A 87 -23.67 -35.47 -32.82
CA PRO A 87 -24.27 -35.94 -34.08
C PRO A 87 -23.42 -36.96 -34.84
N ASN A 88 -22.11 -36.96 -34.60
CA ASN A 88 -21.16 -37.84 -35.27
C ASN A 88 -20.85 -39.11 -34.47
N GLY A 89 -21.28 -39.20 -33.20
CA GLY A 89 -21.02 -40.35 -32.34
C GLY A 89 -19.55 -40.54 -32.00
N ARG A 90 -18.75 -39.47 -31.95
CA ARG A 90 -17.30 -39.55 -31.77
C ARG A 90 -16.87 -39.82 -30.34
N ARG A 91 -17.77 -39.62 -29.37
CA ARG A 91 -17.50 -39.79 -27.93
C ARG A 91 -18.67 -40.42 -27.19
N THR A 92 -19.59 -41.04 -27.92
CA THR A 92 -20.77 -41.70 -27.37
C THR A 92 -20.57 -43.21 -27.39
N ILE A 93 -20.86 -43.89 -26.28
CA ILE A 93 -20.94 -45.35 -26.19
C ILE A 93 -22.36 -45.72 -25.81
N PHE A 94 -22.98 -46.62 -26.58
CA PHE A 94 -24.33 -47.09 -26.34
C PHE A 94 -24.32 -48.41 -25.58
N VAL A 95 -25.16 -48.52 -24.55
CA VAL A 95 -25.27 -49.71 -23.70
C VAL A 95 -26.73 -50.15 -23.64
N LEU A 96 -27.01 -51.36 -24.13
CA LEU A 96 -28.29 -52.03 -24.04
C LEU A 96 -28.29 -52.97 -22.83
N THR A 97 -29.15 -52.69 -21.86
CA THR A 97 -29.29 -53.47 -20.62
C THR A 97 -30.49 -54.42 -20.70
N LYS A 98 -30.60 -55.37 -19.76
CA LYS A 98 -31.73 -56.33 -19.65
C LYS A 98 -32.01 -57.14 -20.92
N VAL A 99 -30.93 -57.51 -21.64
CA VAL A 99 -31.02 -58.24 -22.91
C VAL A 99 -31.55 -59.66 -22.71
N ASP A 100 -31.36 -60.22 -21.53
CA ASP A 100 -31.93 -61.50 -21.09
C ASP A 100 -33.47 -61.48 -21.07
N LEU A 101 -34.08 -60.39 -20.58
CA LEU A 101 -35.53 -60.22 -20.61
C LEU A 101 -36.04 -59.95 -22.02
N ALA A 102 -35.28 -59.20 -22.83
CA ALA A 102 -35.61 -58.98 -24.23
C ALA A 102 -35.66 -60.29 -25.02
N GLU A 103 -34.70 -61.20 -24.77
CA GLU A 103 -34.66 -62.53 -25.38
C GLU A 103 -35.82 -63.42 -24.89
N GLN A 104 -36.14 -63.40 -23.59
CA GLN A 104 -37.24 -64.18 -23.01
C GLN A 104 -38.62 -63.73 -23.48
N ASN A 105 -38.83 -62.41 -23.62
CA ASN A 105 -40.10 -61.81 -24.04
C ASN A 105 -40.33 -61.89 -25.57
N MET A 106 -39.53 -62.69 -26.30
CA MET A 106 -39.58 -62.84 -27.76
C MET A 106 -39.51 -61.49 -28.51
N ALA A 107 -38.72 -60.52 -28.01
CA ALA A 107 -38.43 -59.34 -28.80
C ALA A 107 -37.78 -59.78 -30.12
N ASN A 108 -38.26 -59.25 -31.24
CA ASN A 108 -37.83 -59.67 -32.57
C ASN A 108 -36.28 -59.66 -32.64
N PRO A 109 -35.59 -60.80 -32.83
CA PRO A 109 -34.13 -60.87 -32.81
C PRO A 109 -33.46 -59.94 -33.83
N THR A 110 -34.15 -59.69 -34.96
CA THR A 110 -33.69 -58.70 -35.95
C THR A 110 -33.73 -57.25 -35.45
N ARG A 111 -34.56 -56.93 -34.45
CA ARG A 111 -34.61 -55.61 -33.81
C ARG A 111 -33.38 -55.37 -32.95
N ILE A 112 -33.04 -56.31 -32.06
CA ILE A 112 -31.84 -56.24 -31.20
C ILE A 112 -30.59 -56.11 -32.08
N ARG A 113 -30.54 -56.86 -33.19
CA ARG A 113 -29.49 -56.72 -34.20
C ARG A 113 -29.39 -55.29 -34.76
N LYS A 114 -30.51 -54.71 -35.18
CA LYS A 114 -30.53 -53.34 -35.73
C LYS A 114 -30.09 -52.28 -34.71
N ILE A 115 -30.36 -52.49 -33.43
CA ILE A 115 -29.90 -51.60 -32.34
C ILE A 115 -28.37 -51.66 -32.23
N LEU A 116 -27.82 -52.86 -32.15
CA LEU A 116 -26.38 -53.06 -31.93
C LEU A 116 -25.53 -52.85 -33.19
N ASP A 117 -26.14 -52.95 -34.38
CA ASP A 117 -25.58 -52.48 -35.65
C ASP A 117 -25.63 -50.95 -35.78
N GLY A 118 -26.26 -50.23 -34.85
CA GLY A 118 -26.45 -48.77 -34.91
C GLY A 118 -27.36 -48.29 -36.04
N LYS A 119 -28.24 -49.16 -36.56
CA LYS A 119 -29.14 -48.86 -37.71
C LYS A 119 -30.55 -48.48 -37.28
N LEU A 120 -30.93 -48.74 -36.03
CA LEU A 120 -32.29 -48.46 -35.56
C LEU A 120 -32.49 -46.96 -35.26
N PHE A 121 -31.49 -46.30 -34.67
CA PHE A 121 -31.57 -44.91 -34.23
C PHE A 121 -30.75 -44.00 -35.14
N PRO A 122 -31.14 -42.72 -35.29
CA PRO A 122 -30.32 -41.71 -35.95
C PRO A 122 -29.02 -41.40 -35.18
N MET A 123 -28.98 -41.75 -33.89
CA MET A 123 -27.84 -41.61 -32.99
C MET A 123 -26.70 -42.55 -33.39
N LYS A 124 -25.49 -41.98 -33.48
CA LYS A 124 -24.24 -42.73 -33.73
C LYS A 124 -23.45 -42.88 -32.44
N ALA A 125 -22.79 -44.01 -32.28
CA ALA A 125 -21.90 -44.28 -31.15
C ALA A 125 -20.59 -44.94 -31.64
N LEU A 126 -19.51 -44.75 -30.88
CA LEU A 126 -18.22 -45.42 -31.04
C LEU A 126 -18.34 -46.93 -30.88
N GLY A 127 -19.25 -47.36 -30.01
CA GLY A 127 -19.49 -48.76 -29.72
C GLY A 127 -20.90 -48.96 -29.18
N TYR A 128 -21.47 -50.11 -29.53
CA TYR A 128 -22.75 -50.59 -29.02
C TYR A 128 -22.48 -51.87 -28.23
N PHE A 129 -22.88 -51.88 -26.96
CA PHE A 129 -22.67 -52.98 -26.04
C PHE A 129 -23.98 -53.53 -25.50
N ALA A 130 -24.03 -54.84 -25.30
CA ALA A 130 -25.13 -55.55 -24.65
C ALA A 130 -24.65 -56.10 -23.30
N VAL A 131 -25.35 -55.76 -22.22
CA VAL A 131 -24.97 -56.18 -20.85
C VAL A 131 -26.18 -56.73 -20.08
N VAL A 132 -25.89 -57.60 -19.12
CA VAL A 132 -26.89 -58.17 -18.21
C VAL A 132 -26.38 -58.04 -16.79
N THR A 133 -27.09 -57.23 -15.99
CA THR A 133 -26.66 -56.85 -14.63
C THR A 133 -27.40 -57.66 -13.56
N GLY A 134 -27.32 -59.00 -13.63
CA GLY A 134 -27.90 -59.91 -12.64
C GLY A 134 -29.40 -60.16 -12.80
N LYS A 135 -30.01 -60.85 -11.82
CA LYS A 135 -31.44 -61.25 -11.86
C LYS A 135 -32.38 -60.21 -11.26
N GLY A 136 -31.86 -59.04 -10.87
CA GLY A 136 -32.63 -57.98 -10.23
C GLY A 136 -32.79 -58.11 -8.71
N SER A 137 -32.09 -59.02 -8.04
CA SER A 137 -32.05 -59.11 -6.58
C SER A 137 -30.97 -58.20 -6.00
N ALA A 138 -31.31 -57.42 -4.97
CA ALA A 138 -30.35 -56.54 -4.27
C ALA A 138 -29.33 -57.33 -3.41
N GLU A 139 -29.55 -58.62 -3.18
CA GLU A 139 -28.67 -59.50 -2.40
C GLU A 139 -27.61 -60.21 -3.24
N ASP A 140 -27.66 -60.08 -4.58
CA ASP A 140 -26.72 -60.76 -5.47
C ASP A 140 -25.31 -60.14 -5.35
N SER A 141 -24.30 -60.98 -5.08
CA SER A 141 -22.91 -60.53 -5.05
C SER A 141 -22.40 -60.17 -6.45
N ILE A 142 -21.44 -59.24 -6.53
CA ILE A 142 -20.82 -58.83 -7.82
C ILE A 142 -20.26 -60.04 -8.59
N THR A 143 -19.70 -61.03 -7.88
CA THR A 143 -19.20 -62.27 -8.48
C THR A 143 -20.32 -63.14 -9.05
N ALA A 144 -21.45 -63.24 -8.35
CA ALA A 144 -22.62 -63.96 -8.85
C ALA A 144 -23.22 -63.28 -10.10
N ILE A 145 -23.27 -61.95 -10.12
CA ILE A 145 -23.73 -61.16 -11.27
C ILE A 145 -22.86 -61.41 -12.51
N LYS A 146 -21.53 -61.36 -12.36
CA LYS A 146 -20.59 -61.66 -13.44
C LYS A 146 -20.74 -63.08 -13.97
N ALA A 147 -20.83 -64.06 -13.07
CA ALA A 147 -21.01 -65.46 -13.46
C ALA A 147 -22.34 -65.68 -14.20
N TYR A 148 -23.41 -64.99 -13.79
CA TYR A 148 -24.70 -65.03 -14.47
C TYR A 148 -24.63 -64.43 -15.87
N GLU A 149 -24.02 -63.26 -16.03
CA GLU A 149 -23.83 -62.58 -17.31
C GLU A 149 -23.05 -63.46 -18.30
N GLU A 150 -21.93 -64.05 -17.85
CA GLU A 150 -21.13 -64.96 -18.67
C GLU A 150 -21.92 -66.20 -19.09
N ALA A 151 -22.66 -66.81 -18.16
CA ALA A 151 -23.48 -67.98 -18.44
C ALA A 151 -24.63 -67.66 -19.41
N PHE A 152 -25.22 -66.47 -19.30
CA PHE A 152 -26.26 -65.99 -20.21
C PHE A 152 -25.71 -65.84 -21.63
N PHE A 153 -24.67 -65.02 -21.84
CA PHE A 153 -24.16 -64.76 -23.18
C PHE A 153 -23.54 -66.01 -23.84
N ARG A 154 -23.02 -66.95 -23.05
CA ARG A 154 -22.53 -68.24 -23.57
C ARG A 154 -23.65 -69.14 -24.08
N ASN A 155 -24.84 -69.09 -23.48
CA ASN A 155 -25.96 -69.97 -23.79
C ASN A 155 -27.09 -69.29 -24.60
N SER A 156 -27.04 -67.98 -24.77
CA SER A 156 -28.02 -67.18 -25.50
C SER A 156 -28.16 -67.65 -26.96
N LYS A 157 -29.40 -67.67 -27.46
CA LYS A 157 -29.68 -67.92 -28.88
C LYS A 157 -29.22 -66.76 -29.75
N LEU A 158 -29.29 -65.53 -29.21
CA LEU A 158 -28.83 -64.32 -29.89
C LEU A 158 -27.31 -64.34 -30.19
N CYS A 159 -26.50 -64.92 -29.30
CA CYS A 159 -25.07 -65.12 -29.57
C CYS A 159 -24.82 -66.29 -30.54
N ARG A 160 -25.53 -67.42 -30.38
CA ARG A 160 -25.36 -68.62 -31.23
C ARG A 160 -25.78 -68.42 -32.68
N ASP A 161 -26.81 -67.62 -32.92
CA ASP A 161 -27.31 -67.28 -34.25
C ASP A 161 -26.47 -66.17 -34.94
N GLY A 162 -25.35 -65.75 -34.33
CA GLY A 162 -24.46 -64.71 -34.85
C GLY A 162 -25.09 -63.32 -34.89
N ILE A 163 -26.12 -63.08 -34.07
CA ILE A 163 -26.80 -61.79 -33.97
C ILE A 163 -26.02 -60.83 -33.07
N LEU A 164 -25.33 -61.35 -32.05
CA LEU A 164 -24.48 -60.60 -31.13
C LEU A 164 -23.00 -60.97 -31.33
N ASN A 165 -22.14 -59.97 -31.48
CA ASN A 165 -20.70 -60.18 -31.42
C ASN A 165 -20.26 -60.30 -29.96
N MET A 166 -19.47 -61.33 -29.63
CA MET A 166 -18.99 -61.53 -28.25
C MET A 166 -18.15 -60.36 -27.71
N SER A 167 -17.46 -59.61 -28.58
CA SER A 167 -16.72 -58.40 -28.20
C SER A 167 -17.61 -57.22 -27.81
N GLN A 168 -18.89 -57.24 -28.22
CA GLN A 168 -19.90 -56.26 -27.85
C GLN A 168 -20.74 -56.71 -26.66
N CYS A 169 -20.50 -57.90 -26.12
CA CYS A 169 -21.24 -58.45 -25.00
C CYS A 169 -20.41 -58.38 -23.72
N THR A 170 -21.12 -58.40 -22.60
CA THR A 170 -20.60 -58.39 -21.21
C THR A 170 -20.15 -57.04 -20.68
N THR A 171 -20.28 -56.89 -19.37
CA THR A 171 -19.85 -55.72 -18.60
C THR A 171 -18.32 -55.60 -18.61
N GLN A 172 -17.59 -56.71 -18.71
CA GLN A 172 -16.12 -56.70 -18.81
C GLN A 172 -15.65 -56.02 -20.10
N SER A 173 -16.18 -56.42 -21.25
CA SER A 173 -15.84 -55.82 -22.55
C SER A 173 -16.18 -54.33 -22.58
N LEU A 174 -17.36 -53.96 -22.06
CA LEU A 174 -17.77 -52.56 -21.92
C LEU A 174 -16.77 -51.78 -21.06
N SER A 175 -16.43 -52.27 -19.87
CA SER A 175 -15.53 -51.58 -18.94
C SER A 175 -14.15 -51.35 -19.54
N PHE A 176 -13.65 -52.31 -20.32
CA PHE A 176 -12.37 -52.19 -21.03
C PHE A 176 -12.45 -51.16 -22.15
N ALA A 177 -13.50 -51.19 -22.98
CA ALA A 177 -13.68 -50.25 -24.07
C ALA A 177 -13.85 -48.80 -23.59
N VAL A 178 -14.61 -48.59 -22.50
CA VAL A 178 -14.77 -47.26 -21.87
C VAL A 178 -13.44 -46.78 -21.31
N SER A 179 -12.69 -47.65 -20.61
CA SER A 179 -11.36 -47.31 -20.06
C SER A 179 -10.36 -46.95 -21.16
N ASP A 180 -10.29 -47.73 -22.24
CA ASP A 180 -9.39 -47.48 -23.37
C ASP A 180 -9.73 -46.15 -24.07
N CYS A 181 -11.03 -45.90 -24.34
CA CYS A 181 -11.50 -44.65 -24.91
C CYS A 181 -11.17 -43.45 -23.98
N PHE A 182 -11.39 -43.60 -22.68
CA PHE A 182 -11.08 -42.57 -21.68
C PHE A 182 -9.59 -42.21 -21.71
N TRP A 183 -8.71 -43.21 -21.61
CA TRP A 183 -7.27 -42.96 -21.60
C TRP A 183 -6.73 -42.46 -22.94
N LYS A 184 -7.35 -42.85 -24.06
CA LYS A 184 -7.03 -42.27 -25.37
C LYS A 184 -7.35 -40.77 -25.41
N MET A 185 -8.55 -40.38 -24.99
CA MET A 185 -8.95 -38.96 -24.93
C MET A 185 -8.12 -38.15 -23.93
N VAL A 186 -7.81 -38.72 -22.76
CA VAL A 186 -6.96 -38.06 -21.75
C VAL A 186 -5.55 -37.82 -22.31
N ARG A 187 -4.94 -38.81 -22.98
CA ARG A 187 -3.61 -38.63 -23.59
C ARG A 187 -3.62 -37.52 -24.64
N GLU A 188 -4.54 -37.58 -25.60
CA GLU A 188 -4.65 -36.57 -26.67
C GLU A 188 -4.89 -35.17 -26.09
N SER A 189 -5.79 -35.04 -25.10
CA SER A 189 -6.07 -33.76 -24.46
C SER A 189 -4.88 -33.23 -23.67
N VAL A 190 -4.17 -34.07 -22.92
CA VAL A 190 -3.05 -33.64 -22.07
C VAL A 190 -1.86 -33.22 -22.92
N GLU A 191 -1.57 -33.96 -24.00
CA GLU A 191 -0.53 -33.59 -24.96
C GLU A 191 -0.83 -32.22 -25.59
N GLN A 192 -2.07 -32.00 -26.03
CA GLN A 192 -2.50 -30.72 -26.58
C GLN A 192 -2.38 -29.57 -25.56
N GLN A 193 -2.78 -29.80 -24.31
CA GLN A 193 -2.66 -28.80 -23.24
C GLN A 193 -1.18 -28.51 -22.92
N ALA A 194 -0.33 -29.54 -22.86
CA ALA A 194 1.10 -29.37 -22.61
C ALA A 194 1.77 -28.53 -23.72
N ASP A 195 1.43 -28.78 -24.99
CA ASP A 195 1.96 -28.00 -26.11
C ASP A 195 1.44 -26.56 -26.12
N ALA A 196 0.18 -26.34 -25.73
CA ALA A 196 -0.37 -24.99 -25.55
C ALA A 196 0.39 -24.19 -24.47
N PHE A 197 0.66 -24.81 -23.31
CA PHE A 197 1.44 -24.16 -22.24
C PHE A 197 2.91 -23.95 -22.62
N LYS A 198 3.53 -24.86 -23.39
CA LYS A 198 4.87 -24.65 -23.97
C LYS A 198 4.91 -23.42 -24.88
N ALA A 199 3.93 -23.29 -25.79
CA ALA A 199 3.83 -22.14 -26.67
C ALA A 199 3.59 -20.84 -25.88
N GLN A 200 2.70 -20.87 -24.88
CA GLN A 200 2.46 -19.73 -24.00
C GLN A 200 3.74 -19.30 -23.25
N ARG A 201 4.48 -20.25 -22.68
CA ARG A 201 5.76 -19.98 -22.01
C ARG A 201 6.76 -19.32 -22.94
N PHE A 202 6.92 -19.86 -24.15
CA PHE A 202 7.83 -19.31 -25.15
C PHE A 202 7.47 -17.84 -25.49
N ASN A 203 6.18 -17.54 -25.63
CA ASN A 203 5.73 -16.17 -25.88
C ASN A 203 6.06 -15.24 -24.71
N LEU A 204 5.79 -15.66 -23.47
CA LEU A 204 6.09 -14.87 -22.27
C LEU A 204 7.60 -14.67 -22.06
N GLU A 205 8.42 -15.70 -22.28
CA GLU A 205 9.88 -15.60 -22.23
C GLU A 205 10.43 -14.66 -23.31
N THR A 206 9.82 -14.65 -24.48
CA THR A 206 10.19 -13.73 -25.56
C THR A 206 9.81 -12.30 -25.21
N GLU A 207 8.60 -12.08 -24.69
CA GLU A 207 8.16 -10.77 -24.19
C GLU A 207 9.10 -10.25 -23.09
N TRP A 208 9.52 -11.13 -22.17
CA TRP A 208 10.46 -10.78 -21.09
C TRP A 208 11.81 -10.34 -21.65
N LYS A 209 12.39 -11.12 -22.55
CA LYS A 209 13.70 -10.81 -23.17
C LYS A 209 13.67 -9.50 -23.95
N ASN A 210 12.56 -9.19 -24.59
CA ASN A 210 12.39 -7.96 -25.36
C ASN A 210 12.17 -6.74 -24.46
N SER A 211 11.36 -6.88 -23.42
CA SER A 211 10.96 -5.75 -22.55
C SER A 211 11.97 -5.47 -21.44
N PHE A 212 12.61 -6.50 -20.91
CA PHE A 212 13.50 -6.45 -19.73
C PHE A 212 14.83 -7.17 -20.00
N PRO A 213 15.62 -6.70 -20.98
CA PRO A 213 16.87 -7.35 -21.34
C PRO A 213 17.85 -7.36 -20.17
N ARG A 214 18.51 -8.51 -19.94
CA ARG A 214 19.51 -8.72 -18.87
C ARG A 214 18.99 -8.60 -17.44
N MET A 215 17.67 -8.53 -17.24
CA MET A 215 17.07 -8.61 -15.91
C MET A 215 16.70 -10.06 -15.56
N ARG A 216 16.98 -10.45 -14.31
CA ARG A 216 16.49 -11.70 -13.73
C ARG A 216 15.00 -11.56 -13.42
N GLU A 217 14.23 -12.58 -13.75
CA GLU A 217 12.84 -12.74 -13.32
C GLU A 217 12.81 -12.92 -11.81
N LEU A 218 12.10 -12.02 -11.13
CA LEU A 218 11.87 -12.10 -9.70
C LEU A 218 10.37 -12.02 -9.48
N ASP A 219 9.83 -12.92 -8.67
CA ASP A 219 8.43 -12.85 -8.28
C ASP A 219 8.19 -11.71 -7.27
N ARG A 220 6.92 -11.48 -6.94
CA ARG A 220 6.55 -10.40 -6.04
C ARG A 220 7.14 -10.55 -4.63
N ASP A 221 7.32 -11.77 -4.15
CA ASP A 221 7.90 -12.02 -2.83
C ASP A 221 9.42 -11.78 -2.84
N GLU A 222 10.12 -12.22 -3.88
CA GLU A 222 11.55 -11.95 -4.09
C GLU A 222 11.82 -10.45 -4.28
N LEU A 223 10.95 -9.74 -5.02
CA LEU A 223 11.03 -8.29 -5.19
C LEU A 223 10.79 -7.56 -3.86
N PHE A 224 9.86 -8.03 -3.05
CA PHE A 224 9.61 -7.49 -1.72
C PHE A 224 10.84 -7.65 -0.83
N GLU A 225 11.42 -8.85 -0.75
CA GLU A 225 12.62 -9.12 0.06
C GLU A 225 13.84 -8.32 -0.42
N ARG A 226 13.97 -8.09 -1.73
CA ARG A 226 14.99 -7.17 -2.26
C ARG A 226 14.76 -5.74 -1.76
N SER A 227 13.54 -5.21 -1.90
CA SER A 227 13.21 -3.86 -1.42
C SER A 227 13.36 -3.73 0.10
N ARG A 228 13.04 -4.79 0.85
CA ARG A 228 13.24 -4.90 2.29
C ARG A 228 14.70 -4.69 2.65
N GLY A 229 15.60 -5.43 1.98
CA GLY A 229 17.04 -5.27 2.15
C GLY A 229 17.51 -3.85 1.85
N GLU A 230 17.09 -3.29 0.71
CA GLU A 230 17.44 -1.92 0.33
C GLU A 230 17.00 -0.89 1.38
N LEU A 231 15.77 -0.99 1.91
CA LEU A 231 15.27 -0.05 2.90
C LEU A 231 15.99 -0.19 4.25
N LEU A 232 16.31 -1.43 4.67
CA LEU A 232 17.07 -1.67 5.90
C LEU A 232 18.49 -1.12 5.81
N ASP A 233 19.14 -1.19 4.64
CA ASP A 233 20.45 -0.57 4.41
C ASP A 233 20.38 0.96 4.61
N GLU A 234 19.29 1.63 4.22
CA GLU A 234 19.14 3.08 4.45
C GLU A 234 18.97 3.43 5.92
N VAL A 235 18.29 2.58 6.68
CA VAL A 235 18.21 2.76 8.13
C VAL A 235 19.58 2.60 8.78
N VAL A 236 20.40 1.67 8.30
CA VAL A 236 21.79 1.52 8.74
C VAL A 236 22.59 2.78 8.37
N ASN A 237 22.46 3.30 7.16
CA ASN A 237 23.14 4.54 6.74
C ASN A 237 22.76 5.74 7.64
N LEU A 238 21.48 5.86 8.03
CA LEU A 238 21.01 6.88 8.98
C LEU A 238 21.73 6.77 10.33
N SER A 239 21.90 5.55 10.85
CA SER A 239 22.61 5.30 12.11
C SER A 239 24.11 5.62 12.06
N GLN A 240 24.69 5.65 10.85
CA GLN A 240 26.10 5.95 10.61
C GLN A 240 26.39 7.45 10.40
N LEU A 241 25.35 8.29 10.34
CA LEU A 241 25.55 9.74 10.25
C LEU A 241 26.38 10.26 11.43
N SER A 242 27.30 11.17 11.14
CA SER A 242 28.27 11.62 12.13
C SER A 242 27.61 12.42 13.28
N PRO A 243 28.14 12.37 14.51
CA PRO A 243 27.66 13.20 15.61
C PRO A 243 27.61 14.69 15.27
N LYS A 244 28.63 15.17 14.55
CA LYS A 244 28.76 16.57 14.15
C LYS A 244 27.62 17.01 13.23
N HIS A 245 27.27 16.17 12.26
CA HIS A 245 26.14 16.42 11.34
C HIS A 245 24.83 16.60 12.10
N TRP A 246 24.52 15.65 13.00
CA TRP A 246 23.31 15.75 13.83
C TRP A 246 23.28 17.00 14.68
N GLU A 247 24.40 17.36 15.30
CA GLU A 247 24.48 18.57 16.15
C GLU A 247 24.25 19.85 15.33
N GLU A 248 24.84 19.95 14.14
CA GLU A 248 24.66 21.11 13.25
C GLU A 248 23.22 21.24 12.76
N VAL A 249 22.61 20.15 12.28
CA VAL A 249 21.24 20.15 11.76
C VAL A 249 20.23 20.41 12.89
N LEU A 250 20.37 19.73 14.04
CA LEU A 250 19.48 19.95 15.20
C LEU A 250 19.60 21.39 15.72
N SER A 251 20.82 21.92 15.86
CA SER A 251 21.02 23.29 16.35
C SER A 251 20.35 24.32 15.44
N ARG A 252 20.47 24.14 14.11
CA ARG A 252 19.81 25.00 13.13
C ARG A 252 18.29 24.90 13.24
N ASN A 253 17.73 23.69 13.19
CA ASN A 253 16.28 23.49 13.20
C ASN A 253 15.64 23.94 14.53
N LEU A 254 16.33 23.73 15.67
CA LEU A 254 15.91 24.27 16.97
C LEU A 254 15.84 25.79 16.93
N TRP A 255 16.88 26.44 16.38
CA TRP A 255 16.90 27.90 16.29
C TRP A 255 15.79 28.44 15.39
N ASP A 256 15.59 27.85 14.22
CA ASP A 256 14.55 28.28 13.27
C ASP A 256 13.16 28.24 13.91
N CYS A 257 12.87 27.20 14.71
CA CYS A 257 11.63 27.06 15.47
C CYS A 257 11.52 28.08 16.63
N MET A 258 12.60 28.26 17.41
CA MET A 258 12.56 29.01 18.66
C MET A 258 12.81 30.51 18.52
N CYS A 259 13.50 30.94 17.45
CA CYS A 259 13.95 32.32 17.25
C CYS A 259 12.78 33.31 17.30
N GLY A 260 11.61 32.94 16.77
CA GLY A 260 10.43 33.80 16.81
C GLY A 260 9.99 34.10 18.23
N TYR A 261 9.87 33.07 19.07
CA TYR A 261 9.48 33.20 20.47
C TYR A 261 10.53 33.95 21.30
N VAL A 262 11.83 33.65 21.10
CA VAL A 262 12.92 34.32 21.80
C VAL A 262 12.92 35.82 21.53
N VAL A 263 12.76 36.23 20.27
CA VAL A 263 12.76 37.66 19.92
C VAL A 263 11.46 38.34 20.35
N ASP A 264 10.31 37.73 20.10
CA ASP A 264 9.01 38.42 20.18
C ASP A 264 8.37 38.29 21.56
N SER A 265 8.51 37.15 22.21
CA SER A 265 7.90 36.87 23.51
C SER A 265 8.84 37.15 24.68
N ILE A 266 10.16 37.06 24.48
CA ILE A 266 11.17 37.26 25.53
C ILE A 266 11.89 38.59 25.39
N PHE A 267 12.65 38.78 24.30
CA PHE A 267 13.56 39.91 24.16
C PHE A 267 12.84 41.25 24.03
N LEU A 268 11.90 41.36 23.09
CA LEU A 268 11.19 42.62 22.82
C LEU A 268 10.41 43.13 24.06
N PRO A 269 9.61 42.33 24.77
CA PRO A 269 8.89 42.80 25.96
C PRO A 269 9.82 43.10 27.13
N ALA A 270 10.93 42.37 27.30
CA ALA A 270 11.89 42.64 28.36
C ALA A 270 12.62 43.97 28.13
N ALA A 271 13.01 44.25 26.89
CA ALA A 271 13.70 45.49 26.50
C ALA A 271 12.85 46.77 26.73
N GLN A 272 11.53 46.63 26.90
CA GLN A 272 10.60 47.74 27.15
C GLN A 272 10.52 48.14 28.63
N THR A 273 11.14 47.39 29.54
CA THR A 273 11.01 47.63 30.99
C THR A 273 11.86 48.79 31.54
N GLY A 274 12.64 49.44 30.67
CA GLY A 274 13.29 50.73 30.90
C GLY A 274 14.55 50.74 31.77
N ASN A 275 14.75 49.75 32.64
CA ASN A 275 15.93 49.64 33.52
C ASN A 275 16.49 48.21 33.52
N ALA A 276 17.82 48.07 33.55
CA ALA A 276 18.57 46.81 33.67
C ALA A 276 17.98 45.81 34.68
N GLY A 277 17.62 46.26 35.88
CA GLY A 277 17.05 45.39 36.92
C GLY A 277 15.74 44.76 36.47
N ASN A 278 14.82 45.58 35.96
CA ASN A 278 13.52 45.13 35.47
C ASN A 278 13.66 44.26 34.21
N PHE A 279 14.63 44.57 33.34
CA PHE A 279 14.93 43.76 32.16
C PHE A 279 15.31 42.34 32.55
N ASN A 280 16.25 42.19 33.47
CA ASN A 280 16.72 40.87 33.90
C ASN A 280 15.59 40.08 34.58
N THR A 281 14.80 40.70 35.45
CA THR A 281 13.63 40.04 36.06
C THR A 281 12.60 39.62 35.01
N ALA A 282 12.31 40.50 34.03
CA ALA A 282 11.37 40.21 32.95
C ALA A 282 11.85 39.07 32.05
N VAL A 283 13.15 39.00 31.75
CA VAL A 283 13.79 37.90 31.04
C VAL A 283 13.68 36.60 31.84
N ASP A 284 14.02 36.61 33.12
CA ASP A 284 14.05 35.41 33.95
C ASP A 284 12.67 34.76 34.07
N ILE A 285 11.63 35.55 34.32
CA ILE A 285 10.25 35.06 34.40
C ILE A 285 9.85 34.40 33.07
N ARG A 286 10.16 35.03 31.94
CA ARG A 286 9.76 34.55 30.62
C ARG A 286 10.56 33.35 30.15
N LEU A 287 11.87 33.32 30.40
CA LEU A 287 12.71 32.15 30.11
C LEU A 287 12.28 30.95 30.94
N LYS A 288 11.99 31.15 32.23
CA LYS A 288 11.49 30.08 33.10
C LYS A 288 10.14 29.54 32.62
N LEU A 289 9.17 30.43 32.34
CA LEU A 289 7.86 30.03 31.83
C LEU A 289 7.97 29.25 30.52
N TRP A 290 8.82 29.72 29.60
CA TRP A 290 9.07 29.07 28.33
C TRP A 290 9.70 27.67 28.52
N ALA A 291 10.72 27.58 29.37
CA ALA A 291 11.41 26.33 29.70
C ALA A 291 10.51 25.31 30.40
N GLU A 292 9.55 25.75 31.22
CA GLU A 292 8.63 24.85 31.91
C GLU A 292 7.52 24.31 30.99
N GLN A 293 7.00 25.17 30.08
CA GLN A 293 5.74 24.90 29.38
C GLN A 293 5.89 24.49 27.92
N LEU A 294 6.76 25.15 27.14
CA LEU A 294 6.75 25.07 25.68
C LEU A 294 8.05 24.53 25.09
N LEU A 295 9.19 25.01 25.59
CA LEU A 295 10.50 24.68 25.06
C LEU A 295 10.79 23.17 24.99
N PRO A 296 10.49 22.35 26.02
CA PRO A 296 10.85 20.93 25.98
C PRO A 296 10.04 20.14 24.95
N SER A 297 8.73 20.41 24.81
CA SER A 297 7.90 19.74 23.79
C SER A 297 8.31 20.16 22.39
N GLN A 298 8.50 21.47 22.16
CA GLN A 298 8.99 21.98 20.88
C GLN A 298 10.36 21.38 20.50
N SER A 299 11.23 21.14 21.48
CA SER A 299 12.54 20.52 21.24
C SER A 299 12.41 19.05 20.81
N VAL A 300 11.48 18.30 21.40
CA VAL A 300 11.19 16.92 20.98
C VAL A 300 10.60 16.90 19.58
N ASP A 301 9.64 17.79 19.29
CA ASP A 301 9.02 17.89 17.97
C ASP A 301 10.07 18.19 16.89
N VAL A 302 10.97 19.15 17.14
CA VAL A 302 12.10 19.43 16.25
C VAL A 302 13.04 18.24 16.10
N GLY A 303 13.31 17.51 17.18
CA GLY A 303 14.11 16.28 17.14
C GLY A 303 13.50 15.22 16.23
N TRP A 304 12.18 15.03 16.33
CA TRP A 304 11.42 14.13 15.48
C TRP A 304 11.39 14.55 14.01
N GLU A 305 11.04 15.81 13.74
CA GLU A 305 11.03 16.36 12.38
C GLU A 305 12.41 16.25 11.72
N THR A 306 13.48 16.53 12.47
CA THR A 306 14.84 16.40 11.97
C THR A 306 15.19 14.95 11.63
N LEU A 307 14.84 14.00 12.49
CA LEU A 307 15.07 12.57 12.22
C LEU A 307 14.33 12.11 10.95
N ARG A 308 13.06 12.52 10.82
CA ARG A 308 12.22 12.25 9.64
C ARG A 308 12.84 12.84 8.38
N ASP A 309 13.25 14.09 8.42
CA ASP A 309 13.75 14.81 7.24
C ASP A 309 15.10 14.25 6.78
N GLU A 310 15.98 13.88 7.71
CA GLU A 310 17.25 13.20 7.38
C GLU A 310 17.01 11.80 6.79
N PHE A 311 16.05 11.03 7.32
CA PHE A 311 15.69 9.73 6.75
C PHE A 311 15.12 9.87 5.33
N ASN A 312 14.22 10.84 5.12
CA ASN A 312 13.69 11.15 3.79
C ASN A 312 14.78 11.64 2.82
N ALA A 313 15.74 12.45 3.29
CA ALA A 313 16.84 12.93 2.47
C ALA A 313 17.73 11.78 1.97
N LEU A 314 17.99 10.76 2.80
CA LEU A 314 18.73 9.55 2.38
C LEU A 314 17.96 8.78 1.30
N LEU A 315 16.65 8.60 1.46
CA LEU A 315 15.81 7.94 0.46
C LEU A 315 15.79 8.71 -0.87
N GLN A 316 15.66 10.04 -0.82
CA GLN A 316 15.69 10.88 -2.02
C GLN A 316 17.05 10.85 -2.72
N LYS A 317 18.14 10.83 -1.95
CA LYS A 317 19.49 10.67 -2.49
C LYS A 317 19.61 9.36 -3.28
N ARG A 318 19.06 8.25 -2.77
CA ARG A 318 19.06 6.96 -3.46
C ARG A 318 18.24 6.97 -4.75
N LYS A 319 17.12 7.70 -4.80
CA LYS A 319 16.32 7.85 -6.03
C LYS A 319 17.10 8.47 -7.19
N THR A 320 18.13 9.27 -6.90
CA THR A 320 19.00 9.89 -7.93
C THR A 320 20.14 8.99 -8.39
N ALA A 321 20.31 7.80 -7.79
CA ALA A 321 21.36 6.86 -8.16
C ALA A 321 21.08 6.20 -9.52
N LYS A 322 22.14 5.85 -10.25
CA LYS A 322 22.03 5.28 -11.62
C LYS A 322 21.41 3.89 -11.66
N ASP A 323 21.45 3.18 -10.54
CA ASP A 323 20.94 1.84 -10.31
C ASP A 323 19.57 1.83 -9.61
N HIS A 324 18.94 3.00 -9.48
CA HIS A 324 17.61 3.12 -8.86
C HIS A 324 16.53 2.40 -9.67
N ASP A 325 15.76 1.54 -8.98
CA ASP A 325 14.62 0.84 -9.55
C ASP A 325 13.33 1.49 -9.05
N THR A 326 12.62 2.16 -9.95
CA THR A 326 11.39 2.90 -9.64
C THR A 326 10.25 2.00 -9.15
N LEU A 327 10.36 0.69 -9.40
CA LEU A 327 9.39 -0.30 -8.92
C LEU A 327 9.23 -0.27 -7.39
N PHE A 328 10.30 0.05 -6.66
CA PHE A 328 10.30 0.01 -5.20
C PHE A 328 9.83 1.32 -4.55
N ASP A 329 9.64 2.39 -5.32
CA ASP A 329 9.33 3.71 -4.78
C ASP A 329 8.01 3.71 -3.98
N ARG A 330 6.95 3.11 -4.54
CA ARG A 330 5.63 3.05 -3.89
C ARG A 330 5.68 2.25 -2.59
N LEU A 331 6.41 1.13 -2.59
CA LEU A 331 6.58 0.30 -1.41
C LEU A 331 7.39 1.04 -0.32
N LYS A 332 8.52 1.65 -0.69
CA LYS A 332 9.36 2.41 0.25
C LYS A 332 8.59 3.58 0.85
N GLU A 333 7.87 4.35 0.05
CA GLU A 333 7.03 5.47 0.53
C GLU A 333 5.93 5.01 1.47
N ALA A 334 5.24 3.91 1.15
CA ALA A 334 4.18 3.37 2.01
C ALA A 334 4.73 2.87 3.36
N VAL A 335 5.87 2.16 3.35
CA VAL A 335 6.52 1.71 4.59
C VAL A 335 6.98 2.90 5.42
N VAL A 336 7.65 3.87 4.81
CA VAL A 336 8.15 5.07 5.52
C VAL A 336 6.99 5.83 6.14
N LYS A 337 5.91 6.06 5.39
CA LYS A 337 4.72 6.74 5.91
C LYS A 337 4.15 6.02 7.14
N GLU A 338 3.92 4.71 7.03
CA GLU A 338 3.36 3.91 8.12
C GLU A 338 4.29 3.90 9.36
N VAL A 339 5.60 3.83 9.15
CA VAL A 339 6.59 3.89 10.24
C VAL A 339 6.56 5.23 10.94
N LEU A 340 6.49 6.34 10.19
CA LEU A 340 6.43 7.69 10.75
C LEU A 340 5.11 7.92 11.49
N ASP A 341 3.99 7.41 10.98
CA ASP A 341 2.68 7.52 11.62
C ASP A 341 2.59 6.72 12.93
N ARG A 342 3.31 5.58 13.03
CA ARG A 342 3.38 4.75 14.25
C ARG A 342 4.43 5.21 15.26
N HIS A 343 5.38 6.05 14.87
CA HIS A 343 6.50 6.39 15.73
C HIS A 343 6.08 7.33 16.86
N VAL A 344 6.54 7.02 18.06
CA VAL A 344 6.35 7.85 19.25
C VAL A 344 7.71 8.03 19.91
N TRP A 345 8.08 9.29 20.13
CA TRP A 345 9.30 9.65 20.85
C TRP A 345 9.21 9.19 22.31
N GLU A 346 10.34 9.01 22.99
CA GLU A 346 10.33 8.55 24.38
C GLU A 346 9.49 9.46 25.32
N ASP A 347 8.51 8.87 26.01
CA ASP A 347 7.56 9.57 26.90
C ASP A 347 8.21 10.50 27.94
N LYS A 348 9.40 10.12 28.43
CA LYS A 348 10.14 10.86 29.47
C LYS A 348 11.08 11.94 28.90
N ALA A 349 11.20 12.06 27.58
CA ALA A 349 12.14 12.98 26.94
C ALA A 349 11.81 14.44 27.28
N VAL A 350 10.52 14.79 27.30
CA VAL A 350 10.04 16.14 27.62
C VAL A 350 10.47 16.55 29.04
N ASP A 351 10.29 15.68 30.02
CA ASP A 351 10.65 15.96 31.42
C ASP A 351 12.18 16.06 31.60
N MET A 352 12.93 15.17 30.95
CA MET A 352 14.40 15.20 30.95
C MET A 352 14.93 16.50 30.35
N LEU A 353 14.41 16.91 29.19
CA LEU A 353 14.81 18.14 28.53
C LEU A 353 14.44 19.36 29.38
N ARG A 354 13.26 19.39 30.01
CA ARG A 354 12.84 20.46 30.92
C ARG A 354 13.89 20.73 31.99
N MET A 355 14.35 19.69 32.69
CA MET A 355 15.36 19.82 33.75
C MET A 355 16.70 20.36 33.22
N ILE A 356 17.16 19.85 32.09
CA ILE A 356 18.44 20.26 31.49
C ILE A 356 18.37 21.70 30.98
N GLN A 357 17.26 22.07 30.34
CA GLN A 357 17.04 23.40 29.78
C GLN A 357 16.91 24.46 30.87
N LEU A 358 16.20 24.17 31.95
CA LEU A 358 16.13 25.05 33.12
C LEU A 358 17.53 25.31 33.70
N ASN A 359 18.29 24.25 33.97
CA ASN A 359 19.66 24.39 34.48
C ASN A 359 20.57 25.17 33.52
N ALA A 360 20.44 24.96 32.20
CA ALA A 360 21.23 25.68 31.21
C ALA A 360 20.88 27.17 31.14
N LEU A 361 19.61 27.53 31.40
CA LEU A 361 19.14 28.91 31.42
C LEU A 361 19.41 29.63 32.74
N GLU A 362 19.68 28.94 33.85
CA GLU A 362 19.91 29.59 35.15
C GLU A 362 21.24 30.37 35.23
N ASP A 363 22.26 29.89 34.53
CA ASP A 363 23.56 30.55 34.52
C ASP A 363 23.49 31.91 33.83
N ARG A 364 24.12 32.94 34.40
CA ARG A 364 24.16 34.31 33.85
C ARG A 364 25.58 34.76 33.54
N VAL A 365 26.58 33.94 33.84
CA VAL A 365 27.97 34.35 33.86
C VAL A 365 28.63 33.94 32.56
N VAL A 366 28.99 34.93 31.75
CA VAL A 366 29.84 34.73 30.59
C VAL A 366 31.29 34.61 31.08
N HIS A 367 31.84 33.41 31.06
CA HIS A 367 33.11 33.10 31.75
C HIS A 367 34.36 33.62 31.04
N ASP A 368 34.32 33.72 29.71
CA ASP A 368 35.46 34.12 28.91
C ASP A 368 35.06 35.06 27.76
N LYS A 369 36.07 35.76 27.23
CA LYS A 369 35.88 36.69 26.11
C LYS A 369 35.40 35.97 24.84
N HIS A 370 35.75 34.70 24.67
CA HIS A 370 35.39 33.95 23.48
C HIS A 370 33.88 33.70 23.41
N GLN A 371 33.30 33.26 24.53
CA GLN A 371 31.86 33.08 24.72
C GLN A 371 31.11 34.40 24.59
N TRP A 372 31.68 35.50 25.09
CA TRP A 372 31.13 36.84 24.87
C TRP A 372 31.07 37.19 23.38
N ASP A 373 32.19 37.05 22.68
CA ASP A 373 32.27 37.35 21.25
C ASP A 373 31.34 36.44 20.42
N GLN A 374 31.17 35.17 20.81
CA GLN A 374 30.20 34.27 20.20
C GLN A 374 28.75 34.71 20.44
N ALA A 375 28.40 35.10 21.67
CA ALA A 375 27.07 35.56 22.03
C ALA A 375 26.71 36.89 21.33
N VAL A 376 27.67 37.81 21.22
CA VAL A 376 27.52 39.06 20.46
C VAL A 376 27.28 38.74 18.99
N ARG A 377 28.07 37.86 18.37
CA ARG A 377 27.86 37.45 16.97
C ARG A 377 26.51 36.78 16.76
N PHE A 378 26.08 35.95 17.70
CA PHE A 378 24.78 35.27 17.65
C PHE A 378 23.62 36.27 17.73
N LEU A 379 23.70 37.23 18.66
CA LEU A 379 22.76 38.35 18.77
C LEU A 379 22.73 39.18 17.48
N GLU A 380 23.89 39.62 16.99
CA GLU A 380 24.00 40.43 15.76
C GLU A 380 23.40 39.72 14.55
N THR A 381 23.74 38.44 14.34
CA THR A 381 23.22 37.65 13.23
C THR A 381 21.70 37.51 13.32
N THR A 382 21.19 37.25 14.52
CA THR A 382 19.74 37.17 14.78
C THR A 382 19.04 38.48 14.45
N LEU A 383 19.56 39.58 14.98
CA LEU A 383 18.98 40.91 14.78
C LEU A 383 19.05 41.33 13.32
N GLN A 384 20.13 41.01 12.60
CA GLN A 384 20.26 41.28 11.16
C GLN A 384 19.22 40.51 10.34
N GLN A 385 19.05 39.21 10.58
CA GLN A 385 18.03 38.40 9.88
C GLN A 385 16.62 38.92 10.14
N ARG A 386 16.31 39.24 11.41
CA ARG A 386 15.00 39.80 11.80
C ARG A 386 14.80 41.21 11.24
N LEU A 387 15.86 42.02 11.18
CA LEU A 387 15.84 43.35 10.59
C LEU A 387 15.51 43.28 9.10
N GLN A 388 16.17 42.40 8.34
CA GLN A 388 15.88 42.19 6.92
C GLN A 388 14.42 41.79 6.69
N THR A 389 13.89 40.88 7.51
CA THR A 389 12.48 40.45 7.45
C THR A 389 11.53 41.61 7.77
N ALA A 390 11.85 42.43 8.79
CA ALA A 390 11.06 43.60 9.16
C ALA A 390 11.10 44.70 8.08
N GLU A 391 12.26 44.94 7.46
CA GLU A 391 12.42 45.88 6.35
C GLU A 391 11.60 45.44 5.14
N ALA A 392 11.64 44.15 4.79
CA ALA A 392 10.81 43.59 3.73
C ALA A 392 9.31 43.75 4.03
N ARG A 393 8.87 43.48 5.26
CA ARG A 393 7.47 43.67 5.69
C ARG A 393 7.01 45.12 5.61
N VAL A 394 7.85 46.07 6.06
CA VAL A 394 7.55 47.50 5.97
C VAL A 394 7.55 47.98 4.52
N LYS A 395 8.43 47.44 3.67
CA LYS A 395 8.47 47.74 2.24
C LYS A 395 7.21 47.26 1.53
N ASP A 396 6.78 46.02 1.78
CA ASP A 396 5.55 45.45 1.21
C ASP A 396 4.31 46.26 1.62
N MET A 397 4.26 46.65 2.90
CA MET A 397 3.19 47.46 3.47
C MET A 397 3.06 48.85 2.82
N VAL A 398 4.17 49.49 2.45
CA VAL A 398 4.19 50.88 1.94
C VAL A 398 4.30 50.94 0.41
N GLY A 399 4.61 49.82 -0.23
CA GLY A 399 4.76 49.71 -1.67
C GLY A 399 6.09 50.25 -2.20
N PRO A 400 6.26 50.27 -3.54
CA PRO A 400 7.51 50.66 -4.18
C PRO A 400 7.84 52.13 -3.91
N GLY A 401 9.10 52.39 -3.54
CA GLY A 401 9.59 53.76 -3.37
C GLY A 401 9.72 54.50 -4.70
N ILE A 402 9.88 55.82 -4.68
CA ILE A 402 9.94 56.67 -5.89
C ILE A 402 10.96 56.14 -6.93
N LYS A 403 12.15 55.69 -6.49
CA LYS A 403 13.15 55.11 -7.40
C LYS A 403 12.71 53.80 -8.04
N GLU A 404 12.01 52.94 -7.29
CA GLU A 404 11.53 51.65 -7.77
C GLU A 404 10.34 51.80 -8.72
N GLN A 405 9.50 52.82 -8.49
CA GLN A 405 8.42 53.16 -9.40
C GLN A 405 8.94 53.53 -10.78
N TRP A 406 10.04 54.29 -10.84
CA TRP A 406 10.70 54.66 -12.10
C TRP A 406 11.50 53.51 -12.73
N LEU A 407 12.22 52.71 -11.93
CA LEU A 407 13.08 51.63 -12.44
C LEU A 407 12.29 50.40 -12.91
N TYR A 408 11.19 50.06 -12.22
CA TYR A 408 10.42 48.84 -12.48
C TYR A 408 9.01 49.11 -12.99
N TRP A 409 8.68 50.37 -13.33
CA TRP A 409 7.35 50.78 -13.80
C TRP A 409 6.22 50.29 -12.88
N ALA A 410 6.48 50.26 -11.57
CA ALA A 410 5.53 49.81 -10.56
C ALA A 410 4.81 51.02 -9.92
N SER A 411 3.53 50.88 -9.59
CA SER A 411 2.75 51.93 -8.92
C SER A 411 2.21 51.43 -7.57
N PRO A 412 2.32 52.20 -6.48
CA PRO A 412 1.74 51.80 -5.20
C PRO A 412 0.22 51.83 -5.24
N THR A 413 -0.42 50.88 -4.57
CA THR A 413 -1.87 50.83 -4.36
C THR A 413 -2.35 52.02 -3.54
N GLU A 414 -3.65 52.30 -3.55
CA GLU A 414 -4.24 53.37 -2.73
C GLU A 414 -3.95 53.17 -1.25
N GLU A 415 -4.11 51.95 -0.75
CA GLU A 415 -3.77 51.59 0.63
C GLU A 415 -2.29 51.80 0.95
N GLN A 416 -1.38 51.40 0.05
CA GLN A 416 0.06 51.61 0.21
C GLN A 416 0.42 53.11 0.26
N ARG A 417 -0.24 53.95 -0.54
CA ARG A 417 -0.07 55.42 -0.47
C ARG A 417 -0.54 55.98 0.87
N GLN A 418 -1.70 55.55 1.36
CA GLN A 418 -2.19 55.95 2.69
C GLN A 418 -1.22 55.51 3.79
N ARG A 419 -0.71 54.27 3.74
CA ARG A 419 0.31 53.77 4.69
C ARG A 419 1.63 54.52 4.59
N ALA A 420 2.03 55.02 3.41
CA ALA A 420 3.22 55.85 3.26
C ALA A 420 3.11 57.19 4.01
N VAL A 421 1.94 57.84 3.94
CA VAL A 421 1.65 59.08 4.66
C VAL A 421 1.61 58.85 6.17
N VAL A 422 0.90 57.81 6.61
CA VAL A 422 0.84 57.42 8.03
C VAL A 422 2.24 57.08 8.56
N LYS A 423 3.04 56.32 7.81
CA LYS A 423 4.43 56.00 8.15
C LYS A 423 5.26 57.25 8.36
N ALA A 424 5.21 58.22 7.45
CA ALA A 424 6.01 59.44 7.54
C ALA A 424 5.70 60.24 8.81
N GLU A 425 4.45 60.23 9.26
CA GLU A 425 4.04 60.87 10.51
C GLU A 425 4.47 60.06 11.74
N LEU A 426 4.32 58.74 11.72
CA LEU A 426 4.76 57.85 12.81
C LEU A 426 6.29 57.86 12.98
N GLU A 427 7.06 57.95 11.90
CA GLU A 427 8.53 58.06 11.96
C GLU A 427 9.00 59.35 12.64
N ARG A 428 8.21 60.43 12.59
CA ARG A 428 8.51 61.67 13.33
C ARG A 428 8.39 61.49 14.84
N LEU A 429 7.52 60.59 15.30
CA LEU A 429 7.40 60.23 16.72
C LEU A 429 8.57 59.34 17.19
N LEU A 430 9.16 58.55 16.29
CA LEU A 430 10.24 57.58 16.58
C LEU A 430 11.63 58.23 16.78
N ASN A 431 11.71 59.31 17.55
CA ASN A 431 12.98 59.91 17.96
C ASN A 431 13.65 59.13 19.12
N HIS A 432 14.94 59.36 19.36
CA HIS A 432 15.74 58.58 20.32
C HIS A 432 15.22 58.68 21.77
N GLU A 433 14.63 59.81 22.14
CA GLU A 433 14.05 60.03 23.49
C GLU A 433 12.69 59.34 23.64
N PHE A 434 11.87 59.35 22.59
CA PHE A 434 10.58 58.67 22.56
C PHE A 434 10.76 57.18 22.76
N LEU A 435 11.68 56.55 22.03
CA LEU A 435 11.95 55.11 22.14
C LEU A 435 12.62 54.68 23.46
N GLN A 436 13.17 55.61 24.24
CA GLN A 436 13.70 55.30 25.58
C GLN A 436 12.62 55.28 26.66
N LYS A 437 11.55 56.07 26.49
CA LYS A 437 10.52 56.27 27.50
C LYS A 437 9.17 55.66 27.12
N HIS A 438 8.95 55.37 25.85
CA HIS A 438 7.67 54.95 25.31
C HIS A 438 7.62 53.45 24.99
N GLY A 439 6.49 52.83 25.36
CA GLY A 439 6.21 51.43 25.06
C GLY A 439 5.83 51.16 23.59
N PRO A 440 5.54 49.90 23.25
CA PRO A 440 5.17 49.49 21.90
C PRO A 440 3.75 49.90 21.48
N ALA A 441 2.92 50.37 22.40
CA ALA A 441 1.53 50.75 22.14
C ALA A 441 1.38 52.27 22.14
N LEU A 442 0.80 52.82 21.08
CA LEU A 442 0.44 54.24 21.01
C LEU A 442 -0.69 54.56 22.00
N THR A 443 -0.54 55.67 22.71
CA THR A 443 -1.59 56.23 23.58
C THR A 443 -2.75 56.78 22.75
N GLN A 444 -3.91 56.95 23.39
CA GLN A 444 -5.10 57.50 22.70
C GLN A 444 -4.87 58.94 22.22
N GLU A 445 -4.05 59.71 22.92
CA GLU A 445 -3.69 61.09 22.55
C GLU A 445 -2.79 61.13 21.32
N GLU A 446 -1.79 60.24 21.24
CA GLU A 446 -0.92 60.10 20.07
C GLU A 446 -1.69 59.62 18.85
N LEU A 447 -2.57 58.63 19.00
CA LEU A 447 -3.43 58.15 17.92
C LEU A 447 -4.32 59.28 17.36
N THR A 448 -4.84 60.13 18.25
CA THR A 448 -5.66 61.29 17.86
C THR A 448 -4.82 62.34 17.13
N THR A 449 -3.58 62.57 17.58
CA THR A 449 -2.66 63.53 16.97
C THR A 449 -2.21 63.08 15.59
N VAL A 450 -1.77 61.83 15.45
CA VAL A 450 -1.39 61.23 14.16
C VAL A 450 -2.57 61.27 13.19
N ARG A 451 -3.78 60.90 13.63
CA ARG A 451 -4.97 60.95 12.78
C ARG A 451 -5.26 62.36 12.26
N LYS A 452 -5.21 63.38 13.12
CA LYS A 452 -5.41 64.79 12.72
C LYS A 452 -4.36 65.26 11.72
N ASN A 453 -3.10 64.88 11.92
CA ASN A 453 -2.00 65.26 11.03
C ASN A 453 -2.09 64.55 9.67
N VAL A 454 -2.54 63.31 9.65
CA VAL A 454 -2.78 62.54 8.41
C VAL A 454 -4.00 63.09 7.66
N GLN A 455 -5.08 63.46 8.37
CA GLN A 455 -6.25 64.13 7.77
C GLN A 455 -5.89 65.47 7.12
N ALA A 456 -4.91 66.21 7.66
CA ALA A 456 -4.40 67.43 7.03
C ALA A 456 -3.68 67.19 5.68
N HIS A 457 -3.32 65.94 5.38
CA HIS A 457 -2.72 65.51 4.10
C HIS A 457 -3.74 64.81 3.18
N ASP A 458 -5.04 65.05 3.37
CA ASP A 458 -6.14 64.51 2.57
C ASP A 458 -6.26 62.97 2.62
N VAL A 459 -5.86 62.38 3.75
CA VAL A 459 -5.96 60.93 4.01
C VAL A 459 -6.83 60.71 5.26
N ASP A 460 -7.99 60.09 5.11
CA ASP A 460 -8.84 59.70 6.25
C ASP A 460 -8.65 58.21 6.57
N VAL A 461 -8.12 57.94 7.75
CA VAL A 461 -7.82 56.58 8.24
C VAL A 461 -8.38 56.40 9.65
N ASP A 462 -8.76 55.17 9.97
CA ASP A 462 -9.22 54.81 11.31
C ASP A 462 -8.03 54.57 12.27
N TYR A 463 -8.33 54.48 13.57
CA TYR A 463 -7.29 54.22 14.58
C TYR A 463 -6.64 52.83 14.43
N LYS A 464 -7.36 51.87 13.83
CA LYS A 464 -6.86 50.52 13.61
C LYS A 464 -5.75 50.54 12.56
N PHE A 465 -5.95 51.23 11.45
CA PHE A 465 -4.98 51.39 10.37
C PHE A 465 -3.68 52.04 10.85
N ILE A 466 -3.79 53.03 11.74
CA ILE A 466 -2.61 53.65 12.38
C ILE A 466 -1.87 52.65 13.26
N ARG A 467 -2.58 51.85 14.07
CA ARG A 467 -1.97 50.79 14.92
C ARG A 467 -1.31 49.69 14.08
N ASP A 468 -1.99 49.23 13.03
CA ASP A 468 -1.52 48.19 12.11
C ASP A 468 -0.27 48.66 11.33
N THR A 469 -0.12 49.97 11.13
CA THR A 469 1.08 50.58 10.54
C THR A 469 2.19 50.80 11.57
N TRP A 470 1.82 51.10 12.83
CA TRP A 470 2.76 51.37 13.92
C TRP A 470 3.55 50.13 14.35
N GLU A 471 2.89 48.99 14.56
CA GLU A 471 3.54 47.79 15.11
C GLU A 471 4.76 47.33 14.27
N PRO A 472 4.68 47.22 12.93
CA PRO A 472 5.85 46.88 12.12
C PRO A 472 6.96 47.94 12.14
N LEU A 473 6.61 49.23 12.20
CA LEU A 473 7.57 50.34 12.24
C LEU A 473 8.32 50.42 13.57
N TYR A 474 7.60 50.27 14.68
CA TYR A 474 8.21 50.20 16.01
C TYR A 474 9.20 49.04 16.08
N ARG A 475 8.80 47.86 15.62
CA ARG A 475 9.67 46.67 15.59
C ARG A 475 10.91 46.88 14.72
N LEU A 476 10.76 47.51 13.55
CA LEU A 476 11.88 47.87 12.68
C LEU A 476 12.89 48.78 13.39
N HIS A 477 12.42 49.87 14.01
CA HIS A 477 13.27 50.82 14.71
C HIS A 477 13.93 50.20 15.96
N PHE A 478 13.19 49.39 16.70
CA PHE A 478 13.71 48.62 17.83
C PHE A 478 14.90 47.74 17.40
N LEU A 479 14.71 46.93 16.34
CA LEU A 479 15.77 46.04 15.84
C LEU A 479 17.02 46.80 15.38
N ARG A 480 16.85 47.94 14.69
CA ARG A 480 18.00 48.80 14.29
C ARG A 480 18.78 49.30 15.49
N ARG A 481 18.08 49.77 16.53
CA ARG A 481 18.71 50.27 17.76
C ARG A 481 19.41 49.14 18.53
N SER A 482 18.74 48.00 18.71
CA SER A 482 19.34 46.83 19.36
C SER A 482 20.58 46.34 18.61
N LEU A 483 20.57 46.38 17.28
CA LEU A 483 21.74 46.00 16.47
C LEU A 483 22.90 46.98 16.63
N ALA A 484 22.63 48.29 16.68
CA ALA A 484 23.65 49.30 16.98
C ALA A 484 24.27 49.07 18.37
N LYS A 485 23.44 48.84 19.40
CA LYS A 485 23.88 48.53 20.76
C LYS A 485 24.70 47.24 20.83
N ALA A 486 24.31 46.20 20.10
CA ALA A 486 25.06 44.94 20.04
C ALA A 486 26.49 45.14 19.50
N ASN A 487 26.66 45.98 18.47
CA ASN A 487 27.98 46.31 17.92
C ASN A 487 28.86 47.04 18.94
N GLU A 488 28.28 47.93 19.77
CA GLU A 488 29.00 48.62 20.85
C GLU A 488 29.43 47.63 21.95
N CYS A 489 28.55 46.69 22.30
CA CYS A 489 28.81 45.63 23.28
C CYS A 489 29.95 44.67 22.89
N ARG A 490 30.37 44.63 21.62
CA ARG A 490 31.49 43.80 21.15
C ARG A 490 32.80 44.11 21.88
N LYS A 491 33.03 45.36 22.29
CA LYS A 491 34.22 45.76 23.07
C LYS A 491 33.97 45.77 24.58
N GLY A 492 32.74 45.47 25.01
CA GLY A 492 32.25 45.62 26.38
C GLY A 492 32.67 44.51 27.36
N TYR A 493 33.31 43.42 26.91
CA TYR A 493 33.64 42.29 27.80
C TYR A 493 34.45 42.68 29.04
N TYR A 494 35.42 43.60 28.88
CA TYR A 494 36.26 44.05 29.99
C TYR A 494 35.47 44.79 31.06
N LEU A 495 34.50 45.62 30.64
CA LEU A 495 33.60 46.36 31.54
C LEU A 495 32.64 45.40 32.25
N TYR A 496 32.10 44.43 31.50
CA TYR A 496 31.25 43.36 32.03
C TYR A 496 31.97 42.53 33.11
N HIS A 497 33.22 42.10 32.85
CA HIS A 497 33.97 41.25 33.77
C HIS A 497 34.37 41.97 35.08
N GLN A 498 34.53 43.29 35.05
CA GLN A 498 34.90 44.09 36.23
C GLN A 498 33.71 44.47 37.12
N GLY A 499 32.47 44.17 36.69
CA GLY A 499 31.27 44.52 37.46
C GLY A 499 31.08 46.03 37.65
N LEU A 500 31.68 46.84 36.77
CA LEU A 500 31.52 48.29 36.79
C LEU A 500 30.19 48.64 36.09
N ASP A 501 29.32 49.36 36.78
CA ASP A 501 28.14 50.01 36.18
C ASP A 501 28.63 51.07 35.19
N SER A 502 28.82 50.66 33.93
CA SER A 502 29.00 51.55 32.80
C SER A 502 27.66 51.85 32.16
N ASP A 503 27.50 53.03 31.58
CA ASP A 503 26.31 53.40 30.76
C ASP A 503 26.04 52.41 29.60
N LEU A 504 27.01 51.55 29.26
CA LEU A 504 26.90 50.48 28.28
C LEU A 504 26.34 49.18 28.90
N GLU A 505 25.03 49.13 29.08
CA GLU A 505 24.31 47.97 29.63
C GLU A 505 24.15 46.83 28.60
N CYS A 506 25.07 45.87 28.58
CA CYS A 506 25.07 44.75 27.62
C CYS A 506 24.26 43.51 28.04
N HIS A 507 23.14 43.69 28.75
CA HIS A 507 22.28 42.59 29.23
C HIS A 507 21.69 41.73 28.10
N ASP A 508 21.49 42.33 26.92
CA ASP A 508 21.03 41.66 25.72
C ASP A 508 22.00 40.53 25.31
N VAL A 509 23.31 40.77 25.45
CA VAL A 509 24.34 39.76 25.17
C VAL A 509 24.26 38.59 26.14
N VAL A 510 24.01 38.86 27.42
CA VAL A 510 23.87 37.82 28.45
C VAL A 510 22.62 36.96 28.21
N LEU A 511 21.49 37.57 27.84
CA LEU A 511 20.29 36.84 27.42
C LEU A 511 20.60 35.89 26.25
N PHE A 512 21.23 36.40 25.19
CA PHE A 512 21.49 35.60 24.00
C PHE A 512 22.56 34.53 24.23
N TRP A 513 23.52 34.76 25.13
CA TRP A 513 24.44 33.72 25.60
C TRP A 513 23.69 32.57 26.31
N ARG A 514 22.74 32.89 27.21
CA ARG A 514 21.90 31.89 27.90
C ARG A 514 21.12 31.03 26.92
N VAL A 515 20.45 31.68 25.96
CA VAL A 515 19.68 31.00 24.92
C VAL A 515 20.58 30.13 24.04
N GLN A 516 21.73 30.66 23.58
CA GLN A 516 22.67 29.93 22.75
C GLN A 516 23.22 28.68 23.47
N ARG A 517 23.59 28.80 24.75
CA ARG A 517 24.05 27.68 25.57
C ARG A 517 22.96 26.65 25.80
N MET A 518 21.74 27.09 26.11
CA MET A 518 20.59 26.19 26.26
C MET A 518 20.35 25.40 24.97
N MET A 519 20.39 26.08 23.81
CA MET A 519 20.20 25.46 22.51
C MET A 519 21.29 24.42 22.22
N HIS A 520 22.56 24.76 22.45
CA HIS A 520 23.68 23.83 22.26
C HIS A 520 23.58 22.60 23.19
N THR A 521 23.22 22.82 24.46
CA THR A 521 22.99 21.72 25.41
C THR A 521 21.82 20.83 24.95
N THR A 522 20.71 21.44 24.50
CA THR A 522 19.53 20.74 23.99
C THR A 522 19.85 19.92 22.74
N ALA A 523 20.53 20.51 21.76
CA ALA A 523 20.95 19.83 20.53
C ALA A 523 21.85 18.64 20.85
N ASN A 524 22.77 18.78 21.82
CA ASN A 524 23.62 17.69 22.27
C ASN A 524 22.84 16.54 22.92
N VAL A 525 21.85 16.84 23.76
CA VAL A 525 20.99 15.81 24.36
C VAL A 525 20.15 15.12 23.30
N LEU A 526 19.50 15.88 22.41
CA LEU A 526 18.70 15.32 21.32
C LEU A 526 19.55 14.45 20.39
N ARG A 527 20.76 14.89 20.03
CA ARG A 527 21.72 14.07 19.27
C ARG A 527 21.99 12.74 19.97
N GLN A 528 22.24 12.76 21.28
CA GLN A 528 22.47 11.52 22.05
C GLN A 528 21.22 10.64 22.06
N GLN A 529 20.02 11.20 22.21
CA GLN A 529 18.76 10.46 22.15
C GLN A 529 18.55 9.83 20.77
N VAL A 530 18.76 10.59 19.69
CA VAL A 530 18.66 10.13 18.31
C VAL A 530 19.62 8.96 18.06
N MET A 531 20.91 9.14 18.32
CA MET A 531 21.92 8.14 18.01
C MET A 531 21.82 6.87 18.86
N ASN A 532 21.48 6.99 20.14
CA ASN A 532 21.51 5.85 21.06
C ASN A 532 20.19 5.08 21.13
N ARG A 533 19.05 5.78 20.93
CA ARG A 533 17.70 5.22 21.17
C ARG A 533 16.82 5.34 19.93
N GLU A 534 16.58 6.55 19.43
CA GLU A 534 15.53 6.76 18.43
C GLU A 534 15.87 6.16 17.06
N ALA A 535 17.13 6.17 16.64
CA ALA A 535 17.55 5.47 15.42
C ALA A 535 17.27 3.96 15.48
N ARG A 536 17.50 3.33 16.64
CA ARG A 536 17.18 1.90 16.86
C ARG A 536 15.67 1.66 16.96
N ARG A 537 14.92 2.59 17.56
CA ARG A 537 13.45 2.51 17.61
C ARG A 537 12.86 2.62 16.20
N LEU A 538 13.36 3.53 15.38
CA LEU A 538 12.98 3.66 13.98
C LEU A 538 13.31 2.39 13.20
N GLU A 539 14.51 1.82 13.39
CA GLU A 539 14.88 0.54 12.76
C GLU A 539 13.93 -0.60 13.14
N LYS A 540 13.57 -0.70 14.42
CA LYS A 540 12.59 -1.69 14.88
C LYS A 540 11.23 -1.46 14.23
N GLY A 541 10.77 -0.21 14.17
CA GLY A 541 9.51 0.15 13.50
C GLY A 541 9.49 -0.21 12.02
N VAL A 542 10.58 0.07 11.29
CA VAL A 542 10.74 -0.33 9.88
C VAL A 542 10.65 -1.84 9.72
N LYS A 543 11.32 -2.62 10.57
CA LYS A 543 11.25 -4.09 10.53
C LYS A 543 9.84 -4.61 10.78
N GLU A 544 9.16 -4.10 11.80
CA GLU A 544 7.79 -4.48 12.15
C GLU A 544 6.81 -4.19 11.00
N VAL A 545 6.87 -2.98 10.41
CA VAL A 545 6.01 -2.62 9.28
C VAL A 545 6.32 -3.47 8.04
N LEU A 546 7.60 -3.77 7.77
CA LEU A 546 7.98 -4.66 6.67
C LEU A 546 7.49 -6.10 6.90
N ASP A 547 7.52 -6.59 8.13
CA ASP A 547 6.99 -7.92 8.46
C ASP A 547 5.47 -7.98 8.31
N ASP A 548 4.74 -6.93 8.74
CA ASP A 548 3.29 -6.79 8.50
C ASP A 548 2.97 -6.82 6.99
N PHE A 549 3.73 -6.05 6.20
CA PHE A 549 3.51 -5.97 4.75
C PHE A 549 3.92 -7.26 4.02
N SER A 550 4.89 -8.00 4.53
CA SER A 550 5.30 -9.29 3.97
C SER A 550 4.17 -10.33 4.06
N GLN A 551 3.39 -10.30 5.13
CA GLN A 551 2.25 -11.22 5.35
C GLN A 551 1.00 -10.80 4.55
N ASP A 552 0.88 -9.52 4.22
CA ASP A 552 -0.27 -8.97 3.48
C ASP A 552 -0.09 -9.09 1.96
N ARG A 553 -0.79 -10.07 1.37
CA ARG A 553 -0.75 -10.29 -0.08
C ARG A 553 -1.39 -9.14 -0.87
N GLU A 554 -2.44 -8.52 -0.36
CA GLU A 554 -3.16 -7.44 -1.06
C GLU A 554 -2.28 -6.20 -1.15
N LYS A 555 -1.63 -5.83 -0.04
CA LYS A 555 -0.65 -4.73 -0.04
C LYS A 555 0.50 -4.98 -0.99
N LYS A 556 1.05 -6.19 -1.04
CA LYS A 556 2.12 -6.52 -2.01
C LYS A 556 1.65 -6.33 -3.45
N VAL A 557 0.41 -6.73 -3.76
CA VAL A 557 -0.18 -6.56 -5.10
C VAL A 557 -0.39 -5.09 -5.44
N GLU A 558 -0.83 -4.28 -4.48
CA GLU A 558 -1.06 -2.84 -4.66
C GLU A 558 0.25 -2.05 -4.82
N LEU A 559 1.27 -2.39 -4.02
CA LEU A 559 2.51 -1.62 -3.93
C LEU A 559 3.54 -2.05 -4.98
N LEU A 560 3.64 -3.34 -5.32
CA LEU A 560 4.54 -3.86 -6.33
C LEU A 560 3.76 -4.18 -7.62
N THR A 561 3.61 -3.14 -8.44
CA THR A 561 2.79 -3.14 -9.66
C THR A 561 3.63 -2.91 -10.92
N GLY A 562 3.11 -3.38 -12.06
CA GLY A 562 3.69 -3.15 -13.37
C GLY A 562 3.91 -4.42 -14.17
N ARG A 563 4.05 -4.25 -15.51
CA ARG A 563 4.16 -5.38 -16.45
C ARG A 563 5.32 -6.32 -16.12
N ARG A 564 6.42 -5.80 -15.58
CA ARG A 564 7.56 -6.61 -15.10
C ARG A 564 7.14 -7.62 -14.03
N VAL A 565 6.33 -7.22 -13.04
CA VAL A 565 5.93 -8.10 -11.95
C VAL A 565 4.91 -9.12 -12.45
N GLU A 566 3.92 -8.66 -13.21
CA GLU A 566 2.87 -9.52 -13.78
C GLU A 566 3.47 -10.60 -14.68
N LEU A 567 4.38 -10.22 -15.58
CA LEU A 567 5.01 -11.14 -16.50
C LEU A 567 5.85 -12.19 -15.78
N ALA A 568 6.61 -11.80 -14.74
CA ALA A 568 7.38 -12.75 -13.93
C ALA A 568 6.47 -13.76 -13.20
N GLU A 569 5.34 -13.31 -12.65
CA GLU A 569 4.38 -14.20 -11.98
C GLU A 569 3.66 -15.13 -12.94
N GLU A 570 3.22 -14.63 -14.09
CA GLU A 570 2.60 -15.44 -15.14
C GLU A 570 3.57 -16.52 -15.63
N LEU A 571 4.82 -16.15 -15.88
CA LEU A 571 5.85 -17.05 -16.35
C LEU A 571 6.17 -18.13 -15.30
N LYS A 572 6.27 -17.77 -14.02
CA LYS A 572 6.43 -18.73 -12.91
C LYS A 572 5.25 -19.71 -12.82
N LYS A 573 4.01 -19.22 -12.94
CA LYS A 573 2.80 -20.07 -12.95
C LYS A 573 2.79 -21.03 -14.15
N VAL A 574 3.08 -20.52 -15.34
CA VAL A 574 3.10 -21.32 -16.57
C VAL A 574 4.18 -22.40 -16.51
N ARG A 575 5.40 -22.07 -16.03
CA ARG A 575 6.45 -23.07 -15.79
C ARG A 575 5.98 -24.16 -14.84
N HIS A 576 5.38 -23.79 -13.72
CA HIS A 576 4.90 -24.76 -12.74
C HIS A 576 3.82 -25.70 -13.30
N ILE A 577 2.86 -25.16 -14.06
CA ILE A 577 1.82 -25.96 -14.71
C ILE A 577 2.42 -26.89 -15.76
N GLN A 578 3.34 -26.38 -16.59
CA GLN A 578 4.02 -27.17 -17.60
C GLN A 578 4.81 -28.33 -16.97
N GLU A 579 5.60 -28.07 -15.92
CA GLU A 579 6.35 -29.11 -15.20
C GLU A 579 5.42 -30.20 -14.67
N LYS A 580 4.29 -29.82 -14.07
CA LYS A 580 3.29 -30.79 -13.58
C LYS A 580 2.64 -31.60 -14.70
N LEU A 581 2.37 -30.99 -15.84
CA LEU A 581 1.85 -31.69 -17.02
C LEU A 581 2.89 -32.65 -17.60
N GLU A 582 4.15 -32.25 -17.69
CA GLU A 582 5.24 -33.11 -18.17
C GLU A 582 5.50 -34.28 -17.23
N GLU A 583 5.50 -34.07 -15.92
CA GLU A 583 5.53 -35.13 -14.91
C GLU A 583 4.37 -36.12 -15.10
N PHE A 584 3.16 -35.62 -15.34
CA PHE A 584 1.98 -36.44 -15.57
C PHE A 584 2.06 -37.24 -16.88
N VAL A 585 2.52 -36.63 -17.97
CA VAL A 585 2.76 -37.31 -19.27
C VAL A 585 3.84 -38.38 -19.13
N SER A 586 4.91 -38.09 -18.39
CA SER A 586 5.97 -39.07 -18.12
C SER A 586 5.44 -40.26 -17.32
N ALA A 587 4.62 -40.01 -16.28
CA ALA A 587 3.99 -41.07 -15.51
C ALA A 587 3.04 -41.92 -16.37
N LEU A 588 2.26 -41.28 -17.25
CA LEU A 588 1.38 -41.97 -18.19
C LEU A 588 2.14 -42.89 -19.15
N ASN A 589 3.31 -42.47 -19.62
CA ASN A 589 4.12 -43.28 -20.53
C ASN A 589 4.85 -44.42 -19.82
N ALA A 590 5.15 -44.28 -18.52
CA ALA A 590 5.80 -45.32 -17.72
C ALA A 590 4.85 -46.46 -17.27
N GLU A 591 3.53 -46.23 -17.29
CA GLU A 591 2.52 -47.25 -17.02
C GLU A 591 2.15 -48.12 -18.25
N LYS A 592 2.75 -47.84 -19.43
CA LYS A 592 2.71 -48.74 -20.59
C LYS A 592 3.65 -49.93 -20.37
#